data_AF-A0A3M6UNC6-F1
#
_entry.id   AF-A0A3M6UNC6-F1
#
_cell.length_a   1.000
_cell.length_b   1.000
_cell.length_c   1.000
_cell.angle_alpha   90.00
_cell.angle_beta   90.00
_cell.angle_gamma   90.00
#
_symmetry.space_group_name_H-M   'P 1'
#
loop_
_entity.id
_entity.type
_entity.pdbx_description
1 polymer ?
#
loop_
_entity_poly.entity_id
_entity_poly.type
_entity_poly.pdbx_seq_one_letter_code
_entity_poly.pdbx_strand_id
1 'polypeptide(L)'
;TFFFFYLARGRGCPMTLTAMGCYRDYRGMRVLPNLIMNQRGIDGFWANYTSVLPSCATKAKEMGYKYIGIQYYGECWAGDYFARPLKEKRSCIDLKFRTCQKMGPYRICSGKEWTNFIYGLQEYKTYRIHTCVEKMTPESK
;
A
#
# COMPACT_ATOMS: atom_id res chain seq x y z
N THR A 1 -40.69 -10.25 -11.02
CA THR A 1 -40.27 -8.95 -10.47
C THR A 1 -38.77 -8.83 -10.60
N PHE A 2 -38.33 -7.96 -11.50
CA PHE A 2 -36.92 -7.64 -11.74
C PHE A 2 -36.35 -6.95 -10.49
N PHE A 3 -35.29 -7.51 -9.89
CA PHE A 3 -34.45 -6.77 -8.95
C PHE A 3 -33.00 -6.79 -9.44
N PHE A 4 -32.65 -5.64 -10.01
CA PHE A 4 -31.35 -5.02 -10.23
C PHE A 4 -30.08 -5.80 -9.87
N PHE A 5 -29.24 -5.93 -10.90
CA PHE A 5 -27.80 -6.17 -10.83
C PHE A 5 -27.13 -5.31 -9.75
N TYR A 6 -26.54 -5.93 -8.73
CA TYR A 6 -25.42 -5.36 -7.98
C TYR A 6 -24.16 -6.17 -8.29
N LEU A 7 -23.53 -5.86 -9.43
CA LEU A 7 -22.16 -6.27 -9.70
C LEU A 7 -21.23 -5.38 -8.88
N ALA A 8 -20.80 -5.84 -7.70
CA ALA A 8 -19.60 -5.33 -7.08
C ALA A 8 -18.39 -5.81 -7.90
N ARG A 9 -17.98 -5.00 -8.89
CA ARG A 9 -16.73 -5.19 -9.64
C ARG A 9 -15.55 -5.05 -8.69
N GLY A 10 -14.73 -6.09 -8.57
CA GLY A 10 -13.49 -6.01 -7.79
C GLY A 10 -12.69 -7.31 -7.73
N ARG A 11 -12.29 -7.88 -8.87
CA ARG A 11 -11.28 -8.96 -8.89
C ARG A 11 -9.89 -8.35 -9.07
N GLY A 12 -9.28 -7.90 -7.97
CA GLY A 12 -7.88 -7.53 -7.98
C GLY A 12 -6.98 -8.79 -8.05
N CYS A 13 -6.04 -8.83 -9.01
CA CYS A 13 -4.89 -9.76 -8.96
C CYS A 13 -4.28 -9.80 -7.54
N PRO A 14 -3.92 -10.98 -6.99
CA PRO A 14 -3.10 -11.04 -5.80
C PRO A 14 -1.85 -10.17 -6.00
N MET A 15 -1.66 -9.20 -5.11
CA MET A 15 -0.52 -8.29 -5.12
C MET A 15 0.37 -8.64 -3.94
N THR A 16 1.67 -8.67 -4.16
CA THR A 16 2.65 -8.82 -3.08
C THR A 16 3.24 -7.45 -2.73
N LEU A 17 3.33 -7.18 -1.43
CA LEU A 17 3.97 -5.98 -0.90
C LEU A 17 5.40 -6.31 -0.48
N THR A 18 6.36 -5.56 -1.02
CA THR A 18 7.77 -5.66 -0.62
C THR A 18 8.11 -4.48 0.27
N ALA A 19 8.42 -4.73 1.54
CA ALA A 19 8.88 -3.69 2.45
C ALA A 19 10.28 -3.21 2.03
N MET A 20 10.37 -1.98 1.51
CA MET A 20 11.64 -1.40 1.03
C MET A 20 12.40 -0.67 2.13
N GLY A 21 11.70 -0.11 3.11
CA GLY A 21 12.31 0.51 4.28
C GLY A 21 11.79 1.91 4.62
N CYS A 22 12.51 2.57 5.52
CA CYS A 22 12.13 3.84 6.10
C CYS A 22 12.93 5.00 5.51
N TYR A 23 12.26 5.94 4.85
CA TYR A 23 12.91 7.00 4.09
C TYR A 23 12.41 8.38 4.48
N ARG A 24 13.33 9.34 4.53
CA ARG A 24 13.04 10.74 4.82
C ARG A 24 12.16 11.34 3.73
N ASP A 25 11.19 12.16 4.13
CA ASP A 25 10.34 12.96 3.26
C ASP A 25 10.43 14.48 3.55
N TYR A 26 9.94 15.33 2.65
CA TYR A 26 9.97 16.80 2.81
C TYR A 26 8.77 17.48 2.15
N ARG A 27 8.34 18.64 2.69
CA ARG A 27 7.35 19.50 2.05
C ARG A 27 7.93 20.09 0.77
N GLY A 28 7.17 20.07 -0.33
CA GLY A 28 7.61 20.58 -1.64
C GLY A 28 8.63 19.70 -2.38
N MET A 29 9.26 18.73 -1.72
CA MET A 29 10.21 17.78 -2.31
C MET A 29 9.91 16.35 -1.86
N ARG A 30 8.71 15.88 -2.20
CA ARG A 30 8.21 14.56 -1.81
C ARG A 30 8.98 13.44 -2.51
N VAL A 31 9.24 12.32 -1.84
CA VAL A 31 9.78 11.10 -2.49
C VAL A 31 8.75 10.47 -3.42
N LEU A 32 7.52 10.34 -2.92
CA LEU A 32 6.36 9.87 -3.65
C LEU A 32 5.41 11.07 -3.77
N PRO A 33 5.13 11.58 -4.97
CA PRO A 33 4.52 12.89 -5.14
C PRO A 33 3.01 12.90 -4.92
N ASN A 34 2.33 11.77 -5.04
CA ASN A 34 0.87 11.72 -5.08
C ASN A 34 0.30 11.29 -3.74
N LEU A 35 -0.40 12.17 -3.03
CA LEU A 35 -1.24 11.77 -1.90
C LEU A 35 -2.55 11.21 -2.46
N ILE A 36 -2.74 9.90 -2.37
CA ILE A 36 -3.89 9.21 -3.01
C ILE A 36 -4.99 8.83 -2.02
N MET A 37 -4.66 8.83 -0.72
CA MET A 37 -5.60 8.57 0.37
C MET A 37 -5.04 9.14 1.67
N ASN A 38 -5.91 9.63 2.55
CA ASN A 38 -5.55 10.08 3.89
C ASN A 38 -6.58 9.58 4.90
N GLN A 39 -6.13 8.71 5.80
CA GLN A 39 -6.96 8.13 6.87
C GLN A 39 -6.50 8.55 8.26
N ARG A 40 -5.75 9.65 8.36
CA ARG A 40 -5.35 10.21 9.66
C ARG A 40 -6.57 10.60 10.48
N GLY A 41 -6.61 10.17 11.74
CA GLY A 41 -7.60 10.63 12.72
C GLY A 41 -9.02 10.11 12.54
N ILE A 42 -9.29 9.21 11.57
CA ILE A 42 -10.63 8.72 11.27
C ILE A 42 -11.27 7.97 12.46
N ASP A 43 -10.48 7.34 13.33
CA ASP A 43 -10.99 6.55 14.46
C ASP A 43 -10.78 7.22 15.83
N GLY A 44 -10.37 8.50 15.88
CA GLY A 44 -10.04 9.20 17.15
C GLY A 44 -8.83 8.64 17.92
N PHE A 45 -8.32 7.47 17.52
CA PHE A 45 -7.16 6.79 18.09
C PHE A 45 -5.98 6.82 17.10
N TRP A 46 -4.80 7.18 17.59
CA TRP A 46 -3.55 7.34 16.83
C TRP A 46 -2.98 6.05 16.18
N ALA A 47 -3.73 4.96 16.03
CA ALA A 47 -3.10 3.65 15.84
C ALA A 47 -3.84 2.57 15.05
N ASN A 48 -5.00 2.82 14.42
CA ASN A 48 -5.64 1.76 13.63
C ASN A 48 -5.24 1.78 12.15
N TYR A 49 -3.93 1.85 11.86
CA TYR A 49 -3.42 1.76 10.47
C TYR A 49 -3.33 0.32 9.94
N THR A 50 -4.04 -0.63 10.56
CA THR A 50 -4.18 -1.99 10.05
C THR A 50 -4.90 -2.02 8.69
N SER A 51 -5.87 -1.12 8.49
CA SER A 51 -6.63 -0.96 7.25
C SER A 51 -5.96 -0.04 6.21
N VAL A 52 -5.04 0.83 6.65
CA VAL A 52 -4.39 1.82 5.79
C VAL A 52 -3.55 1.15 4.72
N LEU A 53 -2.69 0.19 5.08
CA LEU A 53 -1.78 -0.44 4.12
C LEU A 53 -2.54 -1.22 3.02
N PRO A 54 -3.50 -2.12 3.33
CA PRO A 54 -4.29 -2.82 2.30
C PRO A 54 -5.11 -1.88 1.42
N SER A 55 -5.74 -0.85 1.99
CA SER A 55 -6.54 0.13 1.24
C SER A 55 -5.67 0.98 0.33
N CYS A 56 -4.49 1.40 0.84
CA CYS A 56 -3.49 2.15 0.09
C CYS A 56 -2.95 1.33 -1.09
N ALA A 57 -2.60 0.06 -0.86
CA ALA A 57 -2.11 -0.83 -1.91
C ALA A 57 -3.16 -1.06 -3.00
N THR A 58 -4.41 -1.31 -2.61
CA THR A 58 -5.53 -1.48 -3.56
C THR A 58 -5.73 -0.21 -4.39
N LYS A 59 -5.79 0.96 -3.75
CA LYS A 59 -6.00 2.23 -4.46
C LYS A 59 -4.84 2.57 -5.39
N ALA A 60 -3.61 2.37 -4.93
CA ALA A 60 -2.42 2.59 -5.74
C ALA A 60 -2.39 1.69 -6.98
N LYS A 61 -2.82 0.42 -6.82
CA LYS A 61 -2.97 -0.51 -7.94
C LYS A 61 -3.97 -0.03 -8.98
N GLU A 62 -5.15 0.38 -8.55
CA GLU A 62 -6.20 0.89 -9.44
C GLU A 62 -5.72 2.12 -10.24
N MET A 63 -4.81 2.90 -9.64
CA MET A 63 -4.18 4.06 -10.27
C MET A 63 -2.91 3.74 -11.06
N GLY A 64 -2.48 2.47 -11.11
CA GLY A 64 -1.30 2.03 -11.86
C GLY A 64 0.05 2.27 -11.18
N TYR A 65 0.07 2.67 -9.90
CA TYR A 65 1.31 2.99 -9.20
C TYR A 65 2.14 1.75 -8.83
N LYS A 66 3.46 1.90 -8.79
CA LYS A 66 4.42 0.85 -8.41
C LYS A 66 4.89 0.91 -6.96
N TYR A 67 4.82 2.08 -6.34
CA TYR A 67 5.30 2.29 -4.98
C TYR A 67 4.25 3.01 -4.16
N ILE A 68 4.16 2.63 -2.89
CA ILE A 68 3.39 3.36 -1.87
C ILE A 68 4.28 3.69 -0.69
N GLY A 69 3.95 4.77 0.00
CA GLY A 69 4.60 5.23 1.23
C GLY A 69 3.54 5.53 2.25
N ILE A 70 3.60 4.86 3.40
CA ILE A 70 2.75 5.19 4.53
C ILE A 70 3.49 6.24 5.37
N GLN A 71 2.87 7.41 5.48
CA GLN A 71 3.40 8.55 6.21
C GLN A 71 2.43 8.99 7.29
N TYR A 72 3.02 9.54 8.36
CA TYR A 72 2.31 10.16 9.45
C TYR A 72 1.10 9.34 9.94
N TYR A 73 1.32 8.03 10.02
CA TYR A 73 0.40 7.01 10.54
C TYR A 73 -0.90 6.81 9.78
N GLY A 74 -1.09 7.43 8.60
CA GLY A 74 -2.36 7.31 7.87
C GLY A 74 -2.41 7.97 6.48
N GLU A 75 -1.38 8.69 6.07
CA GLU A 75 -1.26 9.20 4.71
C GLU A 75 -0.71 8.12 3.79
N CYS A 76 -1.35 7.95 2.64
CA CYS A 76 -0.95 7.06 1.57
C CYS A 76 -0.41 7.89 0.41
N TRP A 77 0.92 7.92 0.31
CA TRP A 77 1.64 8.54 -0.79
C TRP A 77 1.97 7.47 -1.84
N ALA A 78 1.96 7.82 -3.12
CA ALA A 78 2.20 6.87 -4.20
C ALA A 78 2.96 7.49 -5.38
N GLY A 79 3.56 6.62 -6.20
CA GLY A 79 4.26 7.00 -7.41
C GLY A 79 4.78 5.80 -8.20
N ASP A 80 5.02 6.00 -9.49
CA ASP A 80 5.65 5.01 -10.37
C ASP A 80 7.17 4.98 -10.26
N TYR A 81 7.72 6.06 -9.72
CA TYR A 81 9.13 6.30 -9.50
C TYR A 81 9.32 7.16 -8.26
N PHE A 82 10.55 7.22 -7.77
CA PHE A 82 10.92 8.15 -6.71
C PHE A 82 11.31 9.48 -7.34
N ALA A 83 10.63 10.57 -6.97
CA ALA A 83 10.90 11.90 -7.51
C ALA A 83 12.27 12.46 -7.06
N ARG A 84 12.96 11.76 -6.14
CA ARG A 84 14.32 12.08 -5.69
C ARG A 84 15.00 10.86 -5.05
N PRO A 85 16.32 10.91 -4.84
CA PRO A 85 17.04 9.85 -4.15
C PRO A 85 16.48 9.56 -2.75
N LEU A 86 16.38 8.26 -2.45
CA LEU A 86 15.99 7.76 -1.14
C LEU A 86 17.07 8.04 -0.11
N LYS A 87 16.67 8.58 1.04
CA LYS A 87 17.56 8.83 2.18
C LYS A 87 16.98 8.11 3.39
N GLU A 88 17.69 7.10 3.89
CA GLU A 88 17.27 6.29 5.03
C GLU A 88 16.99 7.15 6.28
N LYS A 89 16.01 6.73 7.08
CA LYS A 89 15.67 7.32 8.37
C LYS A 89 15.27 6.18 9.33
N ARG A 90 15.23 6.47 10.64
CA ARG A 90 14.84 5.48 11.67
C ARG A 90 13.57 5.86 12.41
N SER A 91 12.80 6.83 11.88
CA SER A 91 11.56 7.31 12.47
C SER A 91 10.33 6.67 11.81
N CYS A 92 10.41 5.40 11.45
CA CYS A 92 9.24 4.61 11.11
C CYS A 92 8.95 3.65 12.25
N ILE A 93 7.68 3.34 12.46
CA ILE A 93 7.21 2.50 13.56
C ILE A 93 6.17 1.51 13.05
N ASP A 94 6.01 0.38 13.75
CA ASP A 94 4.90 -0.55 13.55
C ASP A 94 3.72 -0.25 14.48
N LEU A 95 2.66 -1.05 14.33
CA LEU A 95 1.43 -1.03 15.14
C LEU A 95 1.65 -1.05 16.66
N LYS A 96 2.82 -1.50 17.12
CA LYS A 96 3.22 -1.53 18.54
C LYS A 96 4.21 -0.42 18.91
N PHE A 97 4.31 0.61 18.08
CA PHE A 97 5.26 1.73 18.21
C PHE A 97 6.74 1.35 18.21
N ARG A 98 7.08 0.15 17.74
CA ARG A 98 8.46 -0.32 17.66
C ARG A 98 9.09 0.15 16.36
N THR A 99 10.36 0.55 16.41
CA THR A 99 11.12 1.02 15.24
C THR A 99 11.08 0.02 14.09
N CYS A 100 10.88 0.54 12.87
CA CYS A 100 11.01 -0.16 11.60
C CYS A 100 12.17 0.43 10.79
N GLN A 101 13.04 -0.41 10.24
CA GLN A 101 14.15 0.02 9.38
C GLN A 101 14.06 -0.65 8.00
N LYS A 102 14.23 -1.98 7.95
CA LYS A 102 13.90 -2.86 6.81
C LYS A 102 13.48 -4.20 7.41
N MET A 103 12.19 -4.50 7.46
CA MET A 103 11.71 -5.75 8.06
C MET A 103 10.70 -6.40 7.14
N GLY A 104 10.68 -7.74 7.17
CA GLY A 104 9.94 -8.60 6.24
C GLY A 104 8.43 -8.35 6.18
N PRO A 105 7.73 -9.03 5.25
CA PRO A 105 6.40 -8.65 4.75
C PRO A 105 5.29 -8.65 5.81
N TYR A 106 5.52 -9.25 6.98
CA TYR A 106 4.52 -9.41 8.04
C TYR A 106 4.39 -8.21 8.99
N ARG A 107 5.36 -7.28 9.01
CA ARG A 107 5.27 -6.07 9.84
C ARG A 107 4.76 -4.88 9.02
N ILE A 108 3.55 -4.44 9.34
CA ILE A 108 3.00 -3.16 8.86
C ILE A 108 3.72 -2.04 9.61
N CYS A 109 4.32 -1.14 8.84
CA CYS A 109 5.14 -0.04 9.31
C CYS A 109 4.67 1.25 8.63
N SER A 110 4.73 2.34 9.39
CA SER A 110 4.44 3.69 8.92
C SER A 110 5.58 4.61 9.29
N GLY A 111 5.86 5.59 8.45
CA GLY A 111 6.68 6.73 8.87
C GLY A 111 5.94 7.62 9.86
N LYS A 112 6.71 8.31 10.73
CA LYS A 112 6.26 9.52 11.42
C LYS A 112 6.09 10.68 10.43
N GLU A 113 5.84 11.88 10.93
CA GLU A 113 5.83 13.10 10.12
C GLU A 113 7.11 13.20 9.25
N TRP A 114 6.95 13.65 8.00
CA TRP A 114 8.03 13.83 7.02
C TRP A 114 8.92 12.58 6.85
N THR A 115 8.29 11.40 6.89
CA THR A 115 8.96 10.11 6.72
C THR A 115 7.98 9.17 6.04
N ASN A 116 8.41 8.45 5.01
CA ASN A 116 7.65 7.39 4.37
C ASN A 116 8.24 6.04 4.77
N PHE A 117 7.43 5.09 5.23
CA PHE A 117 7.79 3.69 5.09
C PHE A 117 7.30 3.20 3.73
N ILE A 118 8.24 2.86 2.84
CA ILE A 118 7.94 2.57 1.44
C ILE A 118 7.75 1.07 1.21
N TYR A 119 6.69 0.74 0.49
CA TYR A 119 6.41 -0.59 -0.03
C TYR A 119 6.42 -0.57 -1.55
N GLY A 120 7.07 -1.57 -2.15
CA GLY A 120 6.94 -1.87 -3.56
C GLY A 120 5.72 -2.75 -3.81
N LEU A 121 4.95 -2.42 -4.84
CA LEU A 121 3.81 -3.18 -5.32
C LEU A 121 4.33 -4.12 -6.42
N GLN A 122 4.31 -5.42 -6.18
CA GLN A 122 4.61 -6.41 -7.21
C GLN A 122 3.34 -7.14 -7.59
N GLU A 123 3.01 -7.10 -8.88
CA GLU A 123 2.00 -8.01 -9.42
C GLU A 123 2.53 -9.44 -9.31
N TYR A 124 1.67 -10.36 -8.85
CA TYR A 124 2.02 -11.77 -8.84
C TYR A 124 2.16 -12.26 -10.29
N LYS A 125 3.40 -12.38 -10.78
CA LYS A 125 3.70 -12.98 -12.07
C LYS A 125 3.52 -14.49 -11.96
N THR A 126 2.29 -14.98 -12.11
CA THR A 126 2.08 -16.41 -12.36
C THR A 126 2.60 -16.71 -13.77
N TYR A 127 3.75 -17.37 -13.89
CA TYR A 127 4.22 -17.93 -15.18
C TYR A 127 3.37 -19.12 -15.68
N ARG A 128 2.20 -19.36 -15.07
CA ARG A 128 1.09 -20.12 -15.65
C ARG A 128 -0.01 -19.12 -15.93
N ILE A 129 -0.52 -19.12 -17.15
CA ILE A 129 -1.58 -18.22 -17.64
C ILE A 129 -2.77 -18.24 -16.69
N HIS A 130 -2.76 -17.31 -15.74
CA HIS A 130 -3.93 -16.76 -15.09
C HIS A 130 -3.71 -15.25 -15.17
N THR A 131 -4.03 -14.69 -16.35
CA THR A 131 -4.65 -13.38 -16.36
C THR A 131 -5.74 -13.37 -15.30
N CYS A 132 -6.03 -12.21 -14.71
CA CYS A 132 -7.23 -12.02 -13.90
C CYS A 132 -8.50 -12.10 -14.78
N VAL A 133 -8.62 -13.16 -15.56
CA VAL A 133 -9.83 -13.63 -16.19
C VAL A 133 -10.37 -14.66 -15.21
N GLU A 134 -11.60 -14.42 -14.79
CA GLU A 134 -12.39 -15.37 -14.03
C GLU A 134 -12.26 -16.76 -14.67
N LYS A 135 -11.62 -17.68 -13.95
CA LYS A 135 -11.97 -19.08 -14.01
C LYS A 135 -12.39 -19.48 -12.61
N MET A 136 -13.68 -19.26 -12.34
CA MET A 136 -14.39 -20.26 -11.56
C MET A 136 -14.30 -21.57 -12.36
N THR A 137 -14.02 -22.66 -11.63
CA THR A 137 -13.93 -24.08 -12.03
C THR A 137 -12.57 -24.59 -12.52
N PRO A 138 -12.22 -25.79 -12.03
CA PRO A 138 -12.36 -26.99 -12.86
C PRO A 138 -13.37 -28.01 -12.33
N GLU A 139 -13.93 -28.74 -13.28
CA GLU A 139 -14.97 -29.77 -13.20
C GLU A 139 -14.58 -31.08 -12.47
N SER A 140 -15.63 -31.87 -12.24
CA SER A 140 -15.72 -33.31 -11.96
C SER A 140 -15.54 -33.72 -10.49
N LYS A 141 -16.48 -34.41 -9.84
CA LYS A 141 -17.53 -35.34 -10.33
C LYS A 141 -18.91 -35.00 -9.76
#